data_AF-A0A7K3L332-F1
#
_entry.id   AF-A0A7K3L332-F1
#
_cell.length_a   1.000
_cell.length_b   1.000
_cell.length_c   1.000
_cell.angle_alpha   90.00
_cell.angle_beta   90.00
_cell.angle_gamma   90.00
#
_symmetry.space_group_name_H-M   'P 1'
#
loop_
_entity.id
_entity.type
_entity.pdbx_description
1 polymer ?
#
loop_
_entity_poly.entity_id
_entity_poly.type
_entity_poly.pdbx_seq_one_letter_code
_entity_poly.pdbx_strand_id
1 'polypeptide(L)'
;MVIAHLFPDLLNLYGDGGNVRILEQRLAWRGIPVEVRRVHYGDVADLTGVDLVFLGGGPDREQRLASEKLAEMRDDLAAYVADDGPLLAICGGYQILGSQWLWGDELVPGLGIVDLETRRPGTSADRLTGDLVMSSPLASHPVVGYENHAGRTYLGEGVEPLGAVVSKAGHGNNDADRADGVRYRNVVGTYSHGPLLSKNPEVADWLLARALERQARRAGTEPLALAPLDDAVELAANRWMVARLGVEGA
;
A
#
# COMPACT_ATOMS: atom_id res chain seq x y z
N MET A 1 -3.22 13.28 14.48
CA MET A 1 -3.36 12.12 13.57
C MET A 1 -2.60 10.93 14.14
N VAL A 2 -3.14 9.72 14.03
CA VAL A 2 -2.49 8.47 14.48
C VAL A 2 -2.30 7.53 13.30
N ILE A 3 -1.05 7.14 13.02
CA ILE A 3 -0.72 6.11 12.04
C ILE A 3 -0.39 4.81 12.78
N ALA A 4 -1.10 3.73 12.49
CA ALA A 4 -0.72 2.39 12.93
C ALA A 4 0.22 1.76 11.91
N HIS A 5 1.45 1.48 12.32
CA HIS A 5 2.42 0.70 11.55
C HIS A 5 2.41 -0.72 12.10
N LEU A 6 1.75 -1.63 11.37
CA LEU A 6 1.54 -3.00 11.82
C LEU A 6 2.74 -3.88 11.44
N PHE A 7 3.29 -4.55 12.45
CA PHE A 7 4.38 -5.53 12.39
C PHE A 7 5.65 -5.04 11.68
N PRO A 8 6.21 -3.85 12.02
CA PRO A 8 7.44 -3.34 11.39
C PRO A 8 8.69 -4.17 11.68
N ASP A 9 8.65 -5.08 12.64
CA ASP A 9 9.69 -6.06 12.95
C ASP A 9 9.64 -7.29 12.03
N LEU A 10 8.46 -7.61 11.49
CA LEU A 10 8.25 -8.73 10.56
C LEU A 10 8.18 -8.28 9.09
N LEU A 11 7.51 -7.16 8.82
CA LEU A 11 7.13 -6.68 7.49
C LEU A 11 7.97 -5.45 7.10
N ASN A 12 9.28 -5.66 7.01
CA ASN A 12 10.28 -4.60 6.80
C ASN A 12 11.18 -4.79 5.58
N LEU A 13 10.80 -5.63 4.63
CA LEU A 13 11.56 -5.78 3.39
C LEU A 13 11.51 -4.51 2.54
N TYR A 14 12.49 -4.41 1.64
CA TYR A 14 12.57 -3.43 0.56
C TYR A 14 12.46 -1.95 0.99
N GLY A 15 12.69 -1.65 2.28
CA GLY A 15 12.61 -0.29 2.80
C GLY A 15 11.18 0.26 2.87
N ASP A 16 10.16 -0.59 2.88
CA ASP A 16 8.75 -0.19 2.81
C ASP A 16 8.31 0.69 4.00
N GLY A 17 8.95 0.56 5.16
CA GLY A 17 8.78 1.46 6.30
C GLY A 17 9.12 2.93 6.00
N GLY A 18 9.82 3.20 4.88
CA GLY A 18 10.00 4.54 4.34
C GLY A 18 8.69 5.24 3.96
N ASN A 19 7.63 4.50 3.59
CA ASN A 19 6.31 5.09 3.36
C ASN A 19 5.77 5.81 4.60
N VAL A 20 5.91 5.19 5.78
CA VAL A 20 5.48 5.78 7.05
C VAL A 20 6.29 7.04 7.35
N ARG A 21 7.62 7.00 7.14
CA ARG A 21 8.48 8.19 7.32
C ARG A 21 8.09 9.34 6.39
N ILE A 22 7.71 9.04 5.15
CA ILE A 22 7.26 10.05 4.19
C ILE A 22 5.93 10.67 4.65
N LEU A 23 4.97 9.84 5.09
CA LEU A 23 3.70 10.34 5.64
C LEU A 23 3.92 11.23 6.87
N GLU A 24 4.79 10.80 7.80
CA GLU A 24 5.19 11.60 8.97
C GLU A 24 5.79 12.94 8.55
N GLN A 25 6.72 12.93 7.59
CA GLN A 25 7.43 14.12 7.14
C GLN A 25 6.51 15.12 6.42
N ARG A 26 5.60 14.62 5.57
CA ARG A 26 4.62 15.46 4.86
C ARG A 26 3.62 16.12 5.80
N LEU A 27 3.29 15.50 6.93
CA LEU A 27 2.48 16.12 7.99
C LEU A 27 3.30 17.14 8.77
N ALA A 28 4.55 16.82 9.10
CA ALA A 28 5.45 17.71 9.83
C ALA A 28 5.71 19.01 9.06
N TRP A 29 5.90 18.96 7.74
CA TRP A 29 6.03 20.15 6.89
C TRP A 29 4.79 21.04 6.88
N ARG A 30 3.62 20.49 7.24
CA ARG A 30 2.35 21.22 7.38
C ARG A 30 2.04 21.61 8.82
N GLY A 31 2.93 21.32 9.76
CA GLY A 31 2.71 21.57 11.19
C GLY A 31 1.61 20.70 11.81
N ILE A 32 1.26 19.57 11.19
CA ILE A 32 0.21 18.67 11.67
C ILE A 32 0.83 17.62 12.60
N PRO A 33 0.44 17.55 13.88
CA PRO A 33 0.97 16.55 14.80
C PRO A 33 0.54 15.12 14.41
N VAL A 34 1.53 14.22 14.39
CA VAL A 34 1.34 12.80 14.09
C VAL A 34 1.97 11.93 15.17
N GLU A 35 1.24 10.90 15.57
CA GLU A 35 1.72 9.80 16.39
C GLU A 35 1.84 8.55 15.50
N VAL A 36 2.99 7.88 15.50
CA VAL A 36 3.14 6.58 14.84
C VAL A 36 3.19 5.47 15.88
N ARG A 37 2.08 4.73 15.96
CA ARG A 37 1.95 3.53 16.80
C ARG A 37 2.49 2.33 16.06
N ARG A 38 3.66 1.86 16.49
CA ARG A 38 4.29 0.64 15.97
C ARG A 38 3.79 -0.54 16.80
N VAL A 39 3.08 -1.46 16.16
CA VAL A 39 2.57 -2.69 16.77
C VAL A 39 3.51 -3.82 16.35
N HIS A 40 4.34 -4.31 17.27
CA HIS A 40 5.31 -5.37 16.98
C HIS A 40 4.69 -6.76 17.14
N TYR A 41 5.39 -7.78 16.68
CA TYR A 41 4.97 -9.15 16.90
C TYR A 41 4.91 -9.49 18.40
N GLY A 42 3.74 -9.95 18.86
CA GLY A 42 3.46 -10.25 20.26
C GLY A 42 2.75 -9.12 21.01
N ASP A 43 2.68 -7.91 20.44
CA ASP A 43 1.85 -6.83 20.97
C ASP A 43 0.36 -7.12 20.69
N VAL A 44 -0.51 -6.55 21.51
CA VAL A 44 -1.95 -6.51 21.24
C VAL A 44 -2.22 -5.33 20.31
N ALA A 45 -2.70 -5.61 19.10
CA ALA A 45 -3.09 -4.58 18.15
C ALA A 45 -4.38 -3.89 18.60
N ASP A 46 -4.39 -2.55 18.62
CA ASP A 46 -5.56 -1.73 18.88
C ASP A 46 -5.70 -0.66 17.80
N LEU A 47 -6.79 -0.74 17.03
CA LEU A 47 -7.11 0.24 15.99
C LEU A 47 -7.93 1.42 16.51
N THR A 48 -8.22 1.48 17.81
CA THR A 48 -8.96 2.57 18.43
C THR A 48 -8.19 3.88 18.28
N GLY A 49 -8.86 4.83 17.63
CA GLY A 49 -8.32 6.15 17.39
C GLY A 49 -7.28 6.22 16.25
N VAL A 50 -7.08 5.14 15.51
CA VAL A 50 -6.21 5.11 14.33
C VAL A 50 -6.86 5.83 13.16
N ASP A 51 -6.08 6.69 12.51
CA ASP A 51 -6.50 7.49 11.36
C ASP A 51 -5.99 6.90 10.04
N LEU A 52 -4.84 6.20 10.04
CA LEU A 52 -4.26 5.52 8.88
C LEU A 52 -3.57 4.21 9.31
N VAL A 53 -3.77 3.13 8.56
CA VAL A 53 -3.06 1.85 8.75
C VAL A 53 -2.01 1.66 7.66
N PHE A 54 -0.82 1.21 8.04
CA PHE A 54 0.23 0.78 7.12
C PHE A 54 0.66 -0.66 7.40
N LEU A 55 0.78 -1.45 6.33
CA LEU A 55 1.23 -2.84 6.35
C LEU A 55 2.29 -3.06 5.27
N GLY A 56 3.52 -3.39 5.66
CA GLY A 56 4.63 -3.60 4.72
C GLY A 56 4.65 -5.00 4.09
N GLY A 57 5.68 -5.27 3.29
CA GLY A 57 6.06 -6.62 2.87
C GLY A 57 7.12 -7.24 3.79
N GLY A 58 7.08 -8.55 3.98
CA GLY A 58 8.07 -9.31 4.73
C GLY A 58 8.51 -10.56 3.96
N PRO A 59 9.55 -11.28 4.40
CA PRO A 59 9.85 -12.60 3.85
C PRO A 59 8.72 -13.58 4.17
N ASP A 60 8.61 -14.65 3.38
CA ASP A 60 7.56 -15.67 3.47
C ASP A 60 7.26 -16.14 4.91
N ARG A 61 8.30 -16.41 5.72
CA ARG A 61 8.13 -16.87 7.11
C ARG A 61 7.52 -15.79 8.01
N GLU A 62 8.06 -14.58 7.96
CA GLU A 62 7.58 -13.45 8.77
C GLU A 62 6.19 -12.98 8.30
N GLN A 63 5.92 -13.04 6.99
CA GLN A 63 4.59 -12.81 6.42
C GLN A 63 3.57 -13.83 6.96
N ARG A 64 3.97 -15.10 7.13
CA ARG A 64 3.10 -16.12 7.76
C ARG A 64 2.76 -15.76 9.21
N LEU A 65 3.76 -15.39 10.02
CA LEU A 65 3.56 -14.96 11.40
C LEU A 65 2.67 -13.72 11.51
N ALA A 66 2.89 -12.73 10.65
CA ALA A 66 2.06 -11.53 10.59
C ALA A 66 0.62 -11.85 10.15
N SER A 67 0.45 -12.75 9.17
CA SER A 67 -0.87 -13.20 8.70
C SER A 67 -1.68 -13.89 9.80
N GLU A 68 -1.04 -14.68 10.65
CA GLU A 68 -1.69 -15.33 11.80
C GLU A 68 -2.18 -14.28 12.81
N LYS A 69 -1.37 -13.26 13.12
CA LYS A 69 -1.77 -12.16 14.00
C LYS A 69 -2.84 -11.25 13.41
N LEU A 70 -2.77 -10.97 12.11
CA LEU A 70 -3.81 -10.22 11.41
C LEU A 70 -5.14 -10.99 11.38
N ALA A 71 -5.11 -12.32 11.31
CA ALA A 71 -6.31 -13.14 11.37
C ALA A 71 -7.00 -13.05 12.76
N GLU A 72 -6.23 -12.94 13.85
CA GLU A 72 -6.78 -12.73 15.21
C GLU A 72 -7.55 -11.41 15.33
N MET A 73 -7.15 -10.36 14.59
CA MET A 73 -7.78 -9.03 14.58
C MET A 73 -8.58 -8.74 13.29
N ARG A 74 -8.96 -9.78 12.55
CA ARG A 74 -9.56 -9.64 11.21
C ARG A 74 -10.81 -8.78 11.23
N ASP A 75 -11.67 -8.96 12.22
CA ASP A 75 -12.94 -8.23 12.30
C ASP A 75 -12.74 -6.75 12.63
N ASP A 76 -11.75 -6.40 13.46
CA ASP A 76 -11.40 -5.01 13.74
C ASP A 76 -10.85 -4.32 12.49
N LEU A 77 -9.98 -5.00 11.73
CA LEU A 77 -9.45 -4.46 10.48
C LEU A 77 -10.53 -4.34 9.40
N ALA A 78 -11.44 -5.32 9.31
CA ALA A 78 -12.58 -5.26 8.40
C ALA A 78 -13.54 -4.12 8.75
N ALA A 79 -13.82 -3.92 10.05
CA ALA A 79 -14.63 -2.80 10.53
C ALA A 79 -13.95 -1.45 10.25
N TYR A 80 -12.63 -1.36 10.46
CA TYR A 80 -11.84 -0.18 10.10
C TYR A 80 -11.98 0.17 8.61
N VAL A 81 -11.82 -0.81 7.72
CA VAL A 81 -11.96 -0.61 6.26
C VAL A 81 -13.40 -0.28 5.86
N ALA A 82 -14.39 -0.96 6.45
CA ALA A 82 -15.81 -0.73 6.18
C ALA A 82 -16.28 0.68 6.61
N ASP A 83 -15.64 1.24 7.64
CA ASP A 83 -15.80 2.62 8.08
C ASP A 83 -14.88 3.60 7.31
N ASP A 84 -14.47 3.25 6.09
CA ASP A 84 -13.63 4.06 5.20
C ASP A 84 -12.28 4.46 5.81
N GLY A 85 -11.70 3.61 6.65
CA GLY A 85 -10.34 3.78 7.16
C GLY A 85 -9.29 3.65 6.04
N PRO A 86 -8.38 4.62 5.86
CA PRO A 86 -7.32 4.52 4.86
C PRO A 86 -6.25 3.52 5.26
N LEU A 87 -5.92 2.62 4.34
CA LEU A 87 -4.95 1.55 4.56
C LEU A 87 -4.00 1.48 3.37
N LEU A 88 -2.69 1.54 3.62
CA LEU A 88 -1.67 1.25 2.62
C LEU A 88 -1.01 -0.09 2.92
N ALA A 89 -1.13 -1.04 1.99
CA ALA A 89 -0.54 -2.37 2.08
C ALA A 89 0.44 -2.62 0.93
N ILE A 90 1.64 -3.11 1.25
CA ILE A 90 2.70 -3.35 0.26
C ILE A 90 3.01 -4.84 0.16
N CYS A 91 3.07 -5.37 -1.06
CA CYS A 91 3.44 -6.75 -1.40
C CYS A 91 2.75 -7.79 -0.52
N GLY A 92 3.49 -8.40 0.43
CA GLY A 92 2.94 -9.43 1.31
C GLY A 92 1.75 -8.96 2.13
N GLY A 93 1.83 -7.74 2.67
CA GLY A 93 0.71 -7.11 3.37
C GLY A 93 -0.52 -6.95 2.47
N TYR A 94 -0.30 -6.60 1.19
CA TYR A 94 -1.37 -6.49 0.20
C TYR A 94 -2.03 -7.85 -0.08
N GLN A 95 -1.23 -8.90 -0.27
CA GLN A 95 -1.71 -10.26 -0.51
C GLN A 95 -2.56 -10.79 0.66
N ILE A 96 -2.16 -10.51 1.90
CA ILE A 96 -2.88 -10.95 3.12
C ILE A 96 -4.31 -10.41 3.17
N LEU A 97 -4.59 -9.23 2.60
CA LEU A 97 -5.94 -8.65 2.60
C LEU A 97 -6.95 -9.45 1.77
N GLY A 98 -6.46 -10.25 0.82
CA GLY A 98 -7.27 -11.10 -0.04
C GLY A 98 -7.79 -12.35 0.64
N SER A 99 -8.37 -13.24 -0.17
CA SER A 99 -8.84 -14.55 0.26
C SER A 99 -7.71 -15.56 0.52
N GLN A 100 -6.60 -15.44 -0.21
CA GLN A 100 -5.46 -16.36 -0.09
C GLN A 100 -4.15 -15.79 -0.66
N TRP A 101 -3.03 -16.33 -0.16
CA TRP A 101 -1.67 -16.10 -0.63
C TRP A 101 -0.81 -17.37 -0.46
N LEU A 102 0.48 -17.35 -0.80
CA LEU A 102 1.34 -18.56 -0.77
C LEU A 102 2.51 -18.47 0.21
N TRP A 103 2.70 -19.52 0.99
CA TRP A 103 3.90 -19.76 1.80
C TRP A 103 4.64 -20.99 1.26
N GLY A 104 5.75 -20.79 0.53
CA GLY A 104 6.23 -21.86 -0.35
C GLY A 104 5.11 -22.25 -1.32
N ASP A 105 4.82 -23.55 -1.48
CA ASP A 105 3.72 -24.04 -2.32
C ASP A 105 2.38 -24.20 -1.56
N GLU A 106 2.34 -23.87 -0.27
CA GLU A 106 1.12 -23.94 0.56
C GLU A 106 0.24 -22.70 0.34
N LEU A 107 -1.05 -22.93 0.12
CA LEU A 107 -2.05 -21.86 0.13
C LEU A 107 -2.41 -21.49 1.57
N VAL A 108 -2.14 -20.25 1.92
CA VAL A 108 -2.47 -19.66 3.21
C VAL A 108 -3.76 -18.86 3.09
N PRO A 109 -4.76 -19.09 3.95
CA PRO A 109 -5.93 -18.23 4.03
C PRO A 109 -5.56 -16.79 4.35
N GLY A 110 -6.06 -15.85 3.57
CA GLY A 110 -6.00 -14.41 3.85
C GLY A 110 -7.19 -13.95 4.69
N LEU A 111 -7.35 -12.64 4.82
CA LEU A 111 -8.37 -12.02 5.67
C LEU A 111 -9.76 -11.91 5.00
N GLY A 112 -9.79 -12.01 3.66
CA GLY A 112 -11.01 -11.82 2.87
C GLY A 112 -11.66 -10.44 3.09
N ILE A 113 -10.84 -9.40 3.25
CA ILE A 113 -11.31 -8.02 3.42
C ILE A 113 -11.51 -7.35 2.06
N VAL A 114 -10.66 -7.69 1.10
CA VAL A 114 -10.78 -7.25 -0.29
C VAL A 114 -10.98 -8.49 -1.16
N ASP A 115 -11.90 -8.42 -2.12
CA ASP A 115 -12.15 -9.52 -3.05
C ASP A 115 -11.00 -9.62 -4.07
N LEU A 116 -9.98 -10.36 -3.69
CA LEU A 116 -8.82 -10.70 -4.51
C LEU A 116 -8.21 -12.01 -4.03
N GLU A 117 -7.41 -12.63 -4.88
CA GLU A 117 -6.61 -13.80 -4.52
C GLU A 117 -5.22 -13.71 -5.10
N THR A 118 -4.24 -14.30 -4.43
CA THR A 118 -2.88 -14.40 -4.95
C THR A 118 -2.50 -15.86 -5.14
N ARG A 119 -2.05 -16.19 -6.35
CA ARG A 119 -1.58 -17.52 -6.76
C ARG A 119 -0.15 -17.44 -7.27
N ARG A 120 0.49 -18.57 -7.59
CA ARG A 120 1.79 -18.59 -8.26
C ARG A 120 1.78 -19.68 -9.35
N PRO A 121 2.04 -19.34 -10.62
CA PRO A 121 2.05 -20.33 -11.71
C PRO A 121 3.29 -21.23 -11.71
N GLY A 122 4.33 -20.89 -10.95
CA GLY A 122 5.58 -21.63 -10.87
C GLY A 122 6.22 -21.58 -9.48
N THR A 123 7.54 -21.44 -9.45
CA THR A 123 8.35 -21.40 -8.23
C THR A 123 8.54 -19.97 -7.71
N SER A 124 9.09 -19.82 -6.50
CA SER A 124 9.46 -18.51 -5.95
C SER A 124 10.54 -17.77 -6.76
N ALA A 125 11.22 -18.46 -7.69
CA ALA A 125 12.18 -17.87 -8.63
C ALA A 125 11.50 -17.19 -9.84
N ASP A 126 10.25 -17.55 -10.15
CA ASP A 126 9.50 -16.99 -11.29
C ASP A 126 8.89 -15.65 -10.90
N ARG A 127 9.70 -14.58 -10.91
CA ARG A 127 9.33 -13.27 -10.36
C ARG A 127 9.02 -12.25 -11.44
N LEU A 128 7.96 -11.48 -11.25
CA LEU A 128 7.73 -10.21 -11.94
C LEU A 128 8.63 -9.18 -11.27
N THR A 129 9.63 -8.71 -12.01
CA THR A 129 10.68 -7.83 -11.49
C THR A 129 10.99 -6.73 -12.49
N GLY A 130 10.94 -5.48 -12.03
CA GLY A 130 11.27 -4.34 -12.86
C GLY A 130 10.72 -3.04 -12.32
N ASP A 131 11.12 -1.93 -12.95
CA ASP A 131 10.45 -0.67 -12.70
C ASP A 131 9.15 -0.60 -13.51
N LEU A 132 8.17 0.09 -12.96
CA LEU A 132 6.87 0.28 -13.58
C LEU A 132 6.38 1.72 -13.44
N VAL A 133 5.60 2.16 -14.43
CA VAL A 133 4.84 3.41 -14.41
C VAL A 133 3.37 3.08 -14.58
N MET A 134 2.54 3.65 -13.72
CA MET A 134 1.09 3.55 -13.79
C MET A 134 0.43 4.90 -14.07
N SER A 135 -0.70 4.85 -14.78
CA SER A 135 -1.72 5.89 -14.72
C SER A 135 -2.72 5.51 -13.61
N SER A 136 -2.93 6.39 -12.64
CA SER A 136 -3.81 6.15 -11.48
C SER A 136 -4.79 7.29 -11.31
N PRO A 137 -6.06 7.02 -10.92
CA PRO A 137 -7.00 8.08 -10.57
C PRO A 137 -6.63 8.81 -9.26
N LEU A 138 -5.62 8.33 -8.52
CA LEU A 138 -5.17 8.96 -7.27
C LEU A 138 -4.17 10.11 -7.49
N ALA A 139 -3.66 10.27 -8.70
CA ALA A 139 -2.65 11.27 -9.01
C ALA A 139 -2.83 11.81 -10.44
N SER A 140 -2.59 13.10 -10.60
CA SER A 140 -2.49 13.75 -11.89
C SER A 140 -1.16 13.43 -12.60
N HIS A 141 -0.09 13.20 -11.83
CA HIS A 141 1.17 12.69 -12.35
C HIS A 141 1.21 11.15 -12.35
N PRO A 142 2.05 10.53 -13.20
CA PRO A 142 2.20 9.08 -13.23
C PRO A 142 2.69 8.52 -11.89
N VAL A 143 2.24 7.33 -11.52
CA VAL A 143 2.70 6.64 -10.31
C VAL A 143 3.85 5.70 -10.68
N VAL A 144 5.04 5.96 -10.15
CA VAL A 144 6.25 5.20 -10.42
C VAL A 144 6.54 4.21 -9.31
N GLY A 145 6.82 2.96 -9.66
CA GLY A 145 7.12 1.89 -8.70
C GLY A 145 8.24 0.97 -9.17
N TYR A 146 8.56 0.02 -8.29
CA TYR A 146 9.43 -1.13 -8.59
C TYR A 146 8.74 -2.38 -8.07
N GLU A 147 8.46 -3.32 -8.97
CA GLU A 147 7.89 -4.62 -8.65
C GLU A 147 9.01 -5.64 -8.47
N ASN A 148 8.81 -6.55 -7.51
CA ASN A 148 9.65 -7.71 -7.31
C ASN A 148 8.86 -8.76 -6.53
N HIS A 149 8.06 -9.58 -7.21
CA HIS A 149 7.19 -10.56 -6.57
C HIS A 149 6.97 -11.81 -7.41
N ALA A 150 6.80 -12.96 -6.74
CA ALA A 150 6.43 -14.20 -7.41
C ALA A 150 4.91 -14.40 -7.48
N GLY A 151 4.16 -13.78 -6.57
CA GLY A 151 2.70 -13.88 -6.53
C GLY A 151 2.05 -13.22 -7.74
N ARG A 152 1.02 -13.84 -8.30
CA ARG A 152 0.11 -13.25 -9.29
C ARG A 152 -1.20 -12.99 -8.57
N THR A 153 -1.56 -11.73 -8.44
CA THR A 153 -2.80 -11.32 -7.82
C THR A 153 -3.88 -11.16 -8.88
N TYR A 154 -5.09 -11.61 -8.57
CA TYR A 154 -6.26 -11.50 -9.42
C TYR A 154 -7.34 -10.78 -8.60
N LEU A 155 -7.85 -9.68 -9.13
CA LEU A 155 -8.90 -8.89 -8.50
C LEU A 155 -10.27 -9.51 -8.82
N GLY A 156 -11.16 -9.50 -7.84
CA GLY A 156 -12.55 -9.93 -7.99
C GLY A 156 -13.41 -8.94 -8.77
N GLU A 157 -14.68 -9.29 -8.98
CA GLU A 157 -15.60 -8.49 -9.76
C GLU A 157 -15.86 -7.12 -9.09
N GLY A 158 -15.69 -6.03 -9.86
CA GLY A 158 -15.91 -4.67 -9.36
C GLY A 158 -14.80 -4.12 -8.46
N VAL A 159 -13.72 -4.88 -8.23
CA VAL A 159 -12.52 -4.40 -7.53
C VAL A 159 -11.58 -3.76 -8.54
N GLU A 160 -11.25 -2.49 -8.32
CA GLU A 160 -10.41 -1.71 -9.25
C GLU A 160 -8.93 -1.77 -8.85
N PRO A 161 -7.98 -1.74 -9.81
CA PRO A 161 -6.56 -1.64 -9.52
C PRO A 161 -6.19 -0.25 -8.98
N LEU A 162 -5.00 -0.14 -8.39
CA LEU A 162 -4.42 1.17 -8.05
C LEU A 162 -4.18 1.99 -9.32
N GLY A 163 -3.71 1.35 -10.39
CA GLY A 163 -3.51 2.00 -11.68
C GLY A 163 -3.23 1.04 -12.82
N ALA A 164 -3.39 1.53 -14.04
CA ALA A 164 -3.03 0.81 -15.27
C ALA A 164 -1.53 0.97 -15.53
N VAL A 165 -0.82 -0.12 -15.79
CA VAL A 165 0.63 -0.13 -16.07
C VAL A 165 0.89 0.30 -17.51
N VAL A 166 1.35 1.53 -17.67
CA VAL A 166 1.59 2.19 -18.97
C VAL A 166 3.03 2.01 -19.49
N SER A 167 3.99 1.66 -18.62
CA SER A 167 5.36 1.32 -19.03
C SER A 167 5.45 -0.06 -19.66
N LYS A 168 6.21 -0.24 -20.74
CA LYS A 168 6.37 -1.56 -21.39
C LYS A 168 7.04 -2.63 -20.52
N ALA A 169 7.91 -2.23 -19.58
CA ALA A 169 8.72 -3.15 -18.78
C ALA A 169 8.00 -3.74 -17.56
N GLY A 170 7.11 -2.98 -16.92
CA GLY A 170 6.36 -3.43 -15.74
C GLY A 170 5.17 -4.32 -16.09
N HIS A 171 4.76 -5.17 -15.15
CA HIS A 171 3.64 -6.12 -15.30
C HIS A 171 2.45 -5.72 -14.42
N GLY A 172 2.71 -5.48 -13.13
CA GLY A 172 1.72 -5.24 -12.09
C GLY A 172 1.27 -6.53 -11.40
N ASN A 173 -0.03 -6.64 -11.13
CA ASN A 173 -0.60 -7.74 -10.34
C ASN A 173 -0.27 -9.12 -10.90
N ASN A 174 -0.25 -9.27 -12.22
CA ASN A 174 0.04 -10.52 -12.91
C ASN A 174 0.54 -10.27 -14.35
N ASP A 175 0.86 -11.34 -15.06
CA ASP A 175 1.46 -11.30 -16.40
C ASP A 175 0.53 -10.73 -17.50
N ALA A 176 -0.79 -10.66 -17.27
CA ALA A 176 -1.79 -10.39 -18.31
C ALA A 176 -2.51 -9.05 -18.17
N ASP A 177 -2.87 -8.64 -16.95
CA ASP A 177 -3.86 -7.58 -16.73
C ASP A 177 -3.33 -6.18 -17.01
N ARG A 178 -2.00 -5.99 -17.05
CA ARG A 178 -1.37 -4.67 -17.25
C ARG A 178 -1.89 -3.62 -16.28
N ALA A 179 -2.11 -4.03 -15.03
CA ALA A 179 -2.59 -3.19 -13.95
C ALA A 179 -1.96 -3.68 -12.64
N ASP A 180 -1.61 -2.75 -11.74
CA ASP A 180 -1.01 -3.08 -10.45
C ASP A 180 -1.91 -2.66 -9.30
N GLY A 181 -1.78 -3.41 -8.21
CA GLY A 181 -2.37 -3.11 -6.93
C GLY A 181 -3.88 -3.21 -6.89
N VAL A 182 -4.45 -2.61 -5.86
CA VAL A 182 -5.88 -2.52 -5.64
C VAL A 182 -6.24 -1.16 -5.05
N ARG A 183 -7.43 -0.68 -5.42
CA ARG A 183 -8.13 0.40 -4.74
C ARG A 183 -9.51 -0.09 -4.32
N TYR A 184 -9.70 -0.25 -3.02
CA TYR A 184 -10.98 -0.69 -2.44
C TYR A 184 -11.38 0.26 -1.31
N ARG A 185 -12.40 1.11 -1.53
CA ARG A 185 -12.69 2.24 -0.64
C ARG A 185 -11.44 3.12 -0.46
N ASN A 186 -10.97 3.30 0.78
CA ASN A 186 -9.74 4.00 1.12
C ASN A 186 -8.52 3.08 1.26
N VAL A 187 -8.63 1.81 0.87
CA VAL A 187 -7.52 0.85 0.83
C VAL A 187 -6.74 0.99 -0.47
N VAL A 188 -5.42 1.10 -0.36
CA VAL A 188 -4.45 0.99 -1.44
C VAL A 188 -3.54 -0.20 -1.16
N GLY A 189 -3.57 -1.20 -2.04
CA GLY A 189 -2.59 -2.28 -2.07
C GLY A 189 -1.73 -2.19 -3.32
N THR A 190 -0.45 -2.58 -3.27
CA THR A 190 0.44 -2.56 -4.45
C THR A 190 1.67 -3.45 -4.25
N TYR A 191 2.26 -3.92 -5.35
CA TYR A 191 3.59 -4.54 -5.35
C TYR A 191 4.75 -3.54 -5.45
N SER A 192 4.47 -2.24 -5.55
CA SER A 192 5.47 -1.19 -5.69
C SER A 192 6.23 -0.93 -4.38
N HIS A 193 7.52 -1.28 -4.38
CA HIS A 193 8.43 -1.15 -3.26
C HIS A 193 9.32 0.11 -3.31
N GLY A 194 10.15 0.30 -2.27
CA GLY A 194 11.42 1.02 -2.38
C GLY A 194 11.59 2.40 -1.74
N PRO A 195 10.60 3.14 -1.18
CA PRO A 195 9.15 2.93 -0.97
C PRO A 195 8.25 3.59 -2.06
N LEU A 196 7.00 3.13 -2.19
CA LEU A 196 5.98 3.70 -3.10
C LEU A 196 5.93 5.23 -3.03
N LEU A 197 5.77 5.80 -1.84
CA LEU A 197 5.42 7.22 -1.70
C LEU A 197 6.56 8.20 -2.05
N SER A 198 7.79 7.70 -2.26
CA SER A 198 8.99 8.55 -2.45
C SER A 198 8.96 9.42 -3.72
N LYS A 199 8.30 8.94 -4.77
CA LYS A 199 8.19 9.62 -6.07
C LYS A 199 6.73 9.92 -6.44
N ASN A 200 5.81 9.66 -5.51
CA ASN A 200 4.37 9.69 -5.75
C ASN A 200 3.69 10.54 -4.65
N PRO A 201 4.02 11.84 -4.56
CA PRO A 201 3.57 12.70 -3.46
C PRO A 201 2.05 12.84 -3.42
N GLU A 202 1.38 12.81 -4.57
CA GLU A 202 -0.09 12.88 -4.65
C GLU A 202 -0.77 11.64 -4.05
N VAL A 203 -0.17 10.45 -4.20
CA VAL A 203 -0.69 9.24 -3.54
C VAL A 203 -0.53 9.35 -2.02
N ALA A 204 0.58 9.92 -1.55
CA ALA A 204 0.80 10.16 -0.12
C ALA A 204 -0.25 11.14 0.42
N ASP A 205 -0.46 12.26 -0.27
CA ASP A 205 -1.42 13.28 0.16
C ASP A 205 -2.86 12.80 0.05
N TRP A 206 -3.19 11.94 -0.93
CA TRP A 206 -4.48 11.29 -1.00
C TRP A 206 -4.75 10.45 0.26
N LEU A 207 -3.79 9.63 0.69
CA LEU A 207 -3.90 8.85 1.93
C LEU A 207 -4.04 9.75 3.17
N LEU A 208 -3.25 10.83 3.25
CA LEU A 208 -3.31 11.78 4.36
C LEU A 208 -4.63 12.55 4.40
N ALA A 209 -5.20 12.92 3.25
CA ALA A 209 -6.49 13.58 3.19
C ALA A 209 -7.60 12.70 3.78
N ARG A 210 -7.62 11.40 3.42
CA ARG A 210 -8.57 10.43 3.99
C ARG A 210 -8.37 10.22 5.49
N ALA A 211 -7.11 10.23 5.95
CA ALA A 211 -6.79 10.11 7.37
C ALA A 211 -7.31 11.32 8.16
N LEU A 212 -7.17 12.53 7.61
CA LEU A 212 -7.68 13.77 8.21
C LEU A 212 -9.22 13.84 8.18
N GLU A 213 -9.86 13.40 7.09
CA GLU A 213 -11.31 13.23 7.00
C GLU A 213 -11.83 12.31 8.11
N ARG A 214 -11.19 11.15 8.29
CA ARG A 214 -11.52 10.20 9.35
C ARG A 214 -11.33 10.80 10.75
N GLN A 215 -10.20 11.47 10.98
CA GLN A 215 -9.89 12.12 12.26
C GLN A 215 -10.95 13.16 12.62
N ALA A 216 -11.33 14.00 11.65
CA ALA A 216 -12.30 15.06 11.82
C ALA A 216 -13.72 14.52 12.08
N ARG A 217 -14.13 13.47 11.34
CA ARG A 217 -15.41 12.77 11.57
C ARG A 217 -15.50 12.23 13.00
N ARG A 218 -14.41 11.63 13.52
CA ARG A 218 -14.33 11.16 14.91
C ARG A 218 -14.40 12.28 15.95
N ALA A 219 -13.82 13.43 15.64
CA ALA A 219 -13.78 14.60 16.52
C ALA A 219 -15.05 15.47 16.44
N GLY A 220 -15.92 15.26 15.43
CA GLY A 220 -17.06 16.13 15.15
C GLY A 220 -16.64 17.51 14.63
N THR A 221 -15.53 17.58 13.89
CA THR A 221 -15.00 18.82 13.31
C THR A 221 -14.94 18.74 11.79
N GLU A 222 -14.69 19.86 11.13
CA GLU A 222 -14.34 19.88 9.70
C GLU A 222 -12.93 19.31 9.47
N PRO A 223 -12.68 18.64 8.34
CA PRO A 223 -11.35 18.14 8.00
C PRO A 223 -10.38 19.30 7.72
N LEU A 224 -9.17 19.16 8.25
CA LEU A 224 -8.10 20.09 7.93
C LEU A 224 -7.71 19.93 6.46
N ALA A 225 -7.80 21.02 5.69
CA ALA A 225 -7.33 21.02 4.31
C ALA A 225 -5.80 20.88 4.26
N LEU A 226 -5.30 19.96 3.43
CA LEU A 226 -3.87 19.84 3.17
C LEU A 226 -3.40 21.00 2.30
N ALA A 227 -2.60 21.90 2.89
CA ALA A 227 -1.91 22.92 2.10
C ALA A 227 -0.95 22.24 1.10
N PRO A 228 -0.83 22.76 -0.14
CA PRO A 228 0.15 22.28 -1.11
C PRO A 228 1.57 22.35 -0.55
N LEU A 229 2.40 21.37 -0.89
CA LEU A 229 3.82 21.36 -0.62
C LEU A 229 4.59 21.62 -1.93
N ASP A 230 5.84 22.04 -1.81
CA ASP A 230 6.76 22.06 -2.95
C ASP A 230 7.27 20.62 -3.21
N ASP A 231 6.62 19.94 -4.15
CA ASP A 231 6.95 18.57 -4.56
C ASP A 231 7.96 18.53 -5.73
N ALA A 232 8.69 19.62 -6.00
CA ALA A 232 9.55 19.72 -7.18
C ALA A 232 10.63 18.61 -7.25
N VAL A 233 11.15 18.17 -6.10
CA VAL A 233 12.19 17.14 -6.01
C VAL A 233 11.61 15.75 -6.29
N GLU A 234 10.50 15.41 -5.64
CA GLU A 234 9.76 14.16 -5.83
C GLU A 234 9.32 14.02 -7.28
N LEU A 235 8.76 15.08 -7.86
CA LEU A 235 8.31 15.12 -9.25
C LEU A 235 9.48 15.10 -10.23
N ALA A 236 10.64 15.66 -9.90
CA ALA A 236 11.84 15.50 -10.72
C ALA A 236 12.33 14.04 -10.76
N ALA A 237 12.33 13.36 -9.61
CA ALA A 237 12.65 11.93 -9.53
C ALA A 237 11.63 11.07 -10.29
N ASN A 238 10.34 11.41 -10.19
CA ASN A 238 9.27 10.78 -10.95
C ASN A 238 9.49 10.92 -12.46
N ARG A 239 9.62 12.15 -12.97
CA ARG A 239 9.83 12.43 -14.40
C ARG A 239 11.06 11.71 -14.97
N TRP A 240 12.14 11.63 -14.20
CA TRP A 240 13.32 10.90 -14.62
C TRP A 240 13.03 9.41 -14.86
N MET A 241 12.26 8.78 -13.97
CA MET A 241 11.86 7.38 -14.11
C MET A 241 10.90 7.15 -15.28
N VAL A 242 9.93 8.05 -15.46
CA VAL A 242 8.99 8.04 -16.60
C VAL A 242 9.77 8.11 -17.93
N ALA A 243 10.72 9.04 -18.03
CA ALA A 243 11.58 9.17 -19.21
C ALA A 243 12.46 7.93 -19.42
N ARG A 244 13.06 7.38 -18.35
CA ARG A 244 13.88 6.17 -18.42
C ARG A 244 13.10 4.97 -18.95
N LEU A 245 11.81 4.88 -18.64
CA LEU A 245 10.93 3.78 -19.07
C LEU A 245 10.22 4.05 -20.41
N GLY A 246 10.53 5.17 -21.08
CA GLY A 246 10.02 5.48 -22.41
C GLY A 246 8.51 5.68 -22.46
N VAL A 247 7.91 6.17 -21.36
CA VAL A 247 6.49 6.53 -21.33
C VAL A 247 6.37 7.97 -21.83
N GLU A 248 5.83 8.15 -23.03
CA GLU A 248 5.65 9.46 -23.67
C GLU A 248 4.34 10.12 -23.23
N GLY A 249 4.38 11.44 -23.01
CA GLY A 249 3.17 12.26 -22.83
C GLY A 249 2.41 12.06 -21.50
N ALA A 250 3.08 11.49 -20.49
CA ALA A 250 2.53 11.28 -19.15
C ALA A 250 2.94 12.40 -18.18
#